data_AF-A0A9D8BDS3-F1
#
_entry.id   AF-A0A9D8BDS3-F1
#
_cell.length_a   1.000
_cell.length_b   1.000
_cell.length_c   1.000
_cell.angle_alpha   90.00
_cell.angle_beta   90.00
_cell.angle_gamma   90.00
#
_symmetry.space_group_name_H-M   'P 1'
#
loop_
_entity.id
_entity.type
_entity.pdbx_description
1 polymer ?
#
loop_
_entity_poly.entity_id
_entity_poly.type
_entity_poly.pdbx_seq_one_letter_code
_entity_poly.pdbx_strand_id
1 'polypeptide(L)'
;MGISHKLLLGFLFFGLFTLNAQVLNLDRTQGDTVFRRNKLALNLGFNMDKQRRNLVQFVAQVENNLFFKKKQLAWILLANTDACYNGKAILENNGYFQTRLRDNDTRRVYPDYYLQYQWNAVWGLQRRALGGCNLRFRFWENRKDDLYASIGAFYEYEKWNPEIEGFGFQNTSLTAIERQIPRLNTSLKTSAQLSDAIDLAATSFLQFPMNQQFQNFLNPRWVLDMRMSFQVTKHLTIQLYYDHSYDGYRPLPIDEYYYNLNVEFMINL
;
A
#
# COMPACT_ATOMS: atom_id res chain seq x y z
N MET A 1 18.56 -37.95 -42.50
CA MET A 1 19.60 -36.88 -42.52
C MET A 1 19.16 -35.85 -43.55
N GLY A 2 18.80 -34.60 -43.27
CA GLY A 2 18.66 -33.85 -42.03
C GLY A 2 17.81 -32.58 -42.26
N ILE A 3 17.16 -32.13 -41.17
CA ILE A 3 16.99 -30.73 -40.71
C ILE A 3 16.28 -29.79 -41.70
N SER A 4 14.93 -29.76 -41.69
CA SER A 4 14.01 -28.95 -40.86
C SER A 4 13.81 -27.49 -41.30
N HIS A 5 12.64 -27.24 -41.89
CA HIS A 5 12.04 -25.93 -42.14
C HIS A 5 11.62 -25.29 -40.82
N LYS A 6 12.44 -24.43 -40.22
CA LYS A 6 12.00 -23.49 -39.17
C LYS A 6 12.89 -22.26 -39.17
N LEU A 7 12.55 -21.26 -39.97
CA LEU A 7 13.04 -19.89 -39.79
C LEU A 7 12.04 -18.93 -40.46
N LEU A 8 11.60 -17.95 -39.67
CA LEU A 8 10.67 -16.86 -39.99
C LEU A 8 9.20 -17.24 -40.23
N LEU A 9 8.38 -17.04 -39.18
CA LEU A 9 7.34 -16.00 -39.20
C LEU A 9 6.58 -15.97 -37.87
N GLY A 10 6.71 -14.83 -37.17
CA GLY A 10 5.59 -14.22 -36.44
C GLY A 10 5.11 -14.88 -35.15
N PHE A 11 5.96 -14.99 -34.13
CA PHE A 11 5.48 -14.95 -32.73
C PHE A 11 5.51 -13.50 -32.24
N LEU A 12 4.60 -12.71 -32.83
CA LEU A 12 4.22 -11.38 -32.39
C LEU A 12 3.15 -11.60 -31.31
N PHE A 13 3.55 -11.68 -30.04
CA PHE A 13 2.78 -11.34 -28.83
C PHE A 13 3.60 -11.75 -27.59
N PHE A 14 4.72 -11.06 -27.36
CA PHE A 14 5.23 -10.93 -25.99
C PHE A 14 4.62 -9.65 -25.41
N GLY A 15 3.44 -9.82 -24.82
CA GLY A 15 2.83 -8.80 -23.99
C GLY A 15 3.76 -8.47 -22.82
N LEU A 16 3.94 -7.18 -22.60
CA LEU A 16 4.64 -6.57 -21.48
C LEU A 16 4.05 -7.12 -20.17
N PHE A 17 4.82 -7.92 -19.45
CA PHE A 17 4.51 -8.23 -18.06
C PHE A 17 5.03 -7.08 -17.19
N THR A 18 4.15 -6.14 -16.87
CA THR A 18 4.35 -5.29 -15.68
C THR A 18 4.12 -6.19 -14.47
N LEU A 19 5.16 -6.38 -13.67
CA LEU A 19 5.07 -7.04 -12.36
C LEU A 19 4.21 -6.17 -11.45
N ASN A 20 2.92 -6.49 -11.33
CA ASN A 20 2.04 -5.87 -10.35
C ASN A 20 2.29 -6.54 -8.99
N ALA A 21 2.90 -5.80 -8.07
CA ALA A 21 2.99 -6.21 -6.68
C ALA A 21 1.69 -5.80 -5.96
N GLN A 22 0.83 -6.78 -5.71
CA GLN A 22 -0.40 -6.62 -4.95
C GLN A 22 -0.09 -6.60 -3.44
N VAL A 23 -0.61 -5.62 -2.68
CA VAL A 23 -0.83 -5.79 -1.24
C VAL A 23 -1.99 -6.76 -1.07
N LEU A 24 -1.72 -8.00 -0.70
CA LEU A 24 -2.77 -8.97 -0.42
C LEU A 24 -3.42 -8.58 0.91
N ASN A 25 -4.65 -8.05 0.88
CA ASN A 25 -5.47 -7.99 2.08
C ASN A 25 -5.84 -9.44 2.44
N LEU A 26 -4.99 -10.10 3.23
CA LEU A 26 -5.11 -11.50 3.65
C LEU A 26 -6.33 -11.77 4.54
N ASP A 27 -7.12 -10.75 4.88
CA ASP A 27 -8.22 -10.88 5.83
C ASP A 27 -9.34 -11.84 5.33
N ARG A 28 -9.38 -12.23 4.03
CA ARG A 28 -10.37 -13.19 3.50
C ARG A 28 -9.83 -14.35 2.66
N THR A 29 -8.51 -14.50 2.50
CA THR A 29 -7.96 -15.67 1.78
C THR A 29 -7.79 -16.87 2.71
N GLN A 30 -8.78 -17.76 2.59
CA GLN A 30 -8.81 -19.18 2.96
C GLN A 30 -9.02 -19.56 4.43
N GLY A 31 -10.14 -20.27 4.65
CA GLY A 31 -10.33 -21.16 5.79
C GLY A 31 -9.41 -22.38 5.67
N ASP A 32 -8.20 -22.25 6.18
CA ASP A 32 -7.32 -23.39 6.41
C ASP A 32 -7.72 -24.02 7.77
N THR A 33 -8.08 -25.30 7.79
CA THR A 33 -8.49 -26.06 8.98
C THR A 33 -7.39 -26.13 10.06
N VAL A 34 -6.16 -25.72 9.75
CA VAL A 34 -5.03 -25.71 10.67
C VAL A 34 -4.62 -24.27 10.99
N PHE A 35 -4.74 -23.90 12.27
CA PHE A 35 -4.17 -22.63 12.76
C PHE A 35 -2.65 -22.62 12.52
N ARG A 36 -2.17 -21.70 11.67
CA ARG A 36 -0.75 -21.40 11.52
C ARG A 36 -0.37 -20.23 12.41
N ARG A 37 0.58 -20.44 13.31
CA ARG A 37 1.09 -19.41 14.23
C ARG A 37 1.77 -18.26 13.48
N ASN A 38 2.36 -18.54 12.33
CA ASN A 38 3.07 -17.58 11.51
C ASN A 38 2.64 -17.72 10.06
N LYS A 39 2.30 -16.62 9.39
CA LYS A 39 2.07 -16.54 7.94
C LYS A 39 3.08 -15.56 7.36
N LEU A 40 3.91 -16.02 6.42
CA LEU A 40 4.92 -15.20 5.75
C LEU A 40 4.65 -15.22 4.25
N ALA A 41 4.56 -14.04 3.64
CA ALA A 41 4.50 -13.84 2.20
C ALA A 41 5.69 -12.98 1.78
N LEU A 42 6.40 -13.41 0.72
CA LEU A 42 7.54 -12.73 0.15
C LEU A 42 7.31 -12.60 -1.35
N ASN A 43 7.43 -11.40 -1.89
CA ASN A 43 7.41 -11.12 -3.31
C ASN A 43 8.67 -10.32 -3.66
N LEU A 44 9.50 -10.86 -4.54
CA LEU A 44 10.76 -10.26 -4.97
C LEU A 44 10.74 -10.17 -6.50
N GLY A 45 10.95 -8.97 -7.02
CA GLY A 45 11.04 -8.67 -8.43
C GLY A 45 12.39 -8.03 -8.73
N PHE A 46 13.03 -8.48 -9.81
CA PHE A 46 14.21 -7.86 -10.36
C PHE A 46 14.04 -7.77 -11.88
N ASN A 47 14.22 -6.58 -12.43
CA ASN A 47 14.21 -6.33 -13.86
C ASN A 47 15.46 -5.54 -14.24
N MET A 48 16.06 -5.88 -15.38
CA MET A 48 17.17 -5.15 -15.95
C MET A 48 17.01 -5.02 -17.45
N ASP A 49 16.90 -3.78 -17.91
CA ASP A 49 16.78 -3.43 -19.33
C ASP A 49 17.97 -2.60 -19.79
N LYS A 50 18.55 -2.98 -20.94
CA LYS A 50 19.63 -2.21 -21.56
C LYS A 50 19.06 -1.30 -22.65
N GLN A 51 19.04 -0.01 -22.39
CA GLN A 51 18.77 1.02 -23.40
C GLN A 51 20.07 1.76 -23.73
N ARG A 52 20.08 3.11 -23.71
CA ARG A 52 21.33 3.91 -23.76
C ARG A 52 22.16 3.76 -22.48
N ARG A 53 21.48 3.50 -21.36
CA ARG A 53 22.02 3.18 -20.03
C ARG A 53 21.28 1.94 -19.52
N ASN A 54 21.82 1.31 -18.48
CA ASN A 54 21.15 0.19 -17.83
C ASN A 54 20.05 0.74 -16.92
N LEU A 55 18.82 0.33 -17.20
CA LEU A 55 17.69 0.47 -16.30
C LEU A 55 17.67 -0.75 -15.39
N VAL A 56 17.71 -0.55 -14.08
CA VAL A 56 17.65 -1.62 -13.09
C VAL A 56 16.49 -1.31 -12.16
N GLN A 57 15.54 -2.23 -12.08
CA GLN A 57 14.41 -2.16 -11.16
C GLN A 57 14.46 -3.30 -10.15
N PHE A 58 14.26 -2.97 -8.89
CA PHE A 58 14.16 -3.91 -7.79
C PHE A 58 12.89 -3.61 -6.99
N VAL A 59 12.04 -4.62 -6.86
CA VAL A 59 10.84 -4.58 -6.05
C VAL A 59 10.95 -5.66 -4.98
N ALA A 60 10.74 -5.32 -3.72
CA ALA A 60 10.62 -6.31 -2.67
C ALA A 60 9.46 -5.98 -1.75
N GLN A 61 8.64 -6.99 -1.47
CA GLN A 61 7.50 -6.89 -0.58
C GLN A 61 7.52 -8.09 0.38
N VAL A 62 7.38 -7.79 1.66
CA VAL A 62 7.38 -8.76 2.75
C VAL A 62 6.16 -8.51 3.61
N GLU A 63 5.39 -9.54 3.85
CA GLU A 63 4.31 -9.54 4.83
C GLU A 63 4.49 -10.70 5.80
N ASN A 64 4.51 -10.40 7.10
CA ASN A 64 4.60 -11.39 8.14
C ASN A 64 3.55 -11.17 9.23
N ASN A 65 2.68 -12.17 9.41
CA ASN A 65 1.59 -12.16 10.38
C ASN A 65 1.83 -13.25 11.42
N LEU A 66 2.17 -12.83 12.65
CA LEU A 66 2.40 -13.70 13.80
C LEU A 66 1.20 -13.67 14.75
N PHE A 67 0.57 -14.81 14.98
CA PHE A 67 -0.63 -14.95 15.81
C PHE A 67 -0.32 -15.53 17.19
N PHE A 68 -0.67 -14.80 18.25
CA PHE A 68 -0.51 -15.19 19.65
C PHE A 68 -1.79 -15.83 20.20
N LYS A 69 -1.92 -17.17 20.09
CA LYS A 69 -3.11 -17.93 20.54
C LYS A 69 -3.63 -17.53 21.94
N LYS A 70 -2.75 -17.46 22.93
CA LYS A 70 -3.14 -17.21 24.34
C LYS A 70 -3.68 -15.79 24.58
N LYS A 71 -3.27 -14.81 23.78
CA LYS A 71 -3.61 -13.39 23.99
C LYS A 71 -4.62 -12.85 22.97
N GLN A 72 -5.00 -13.67 21.97
CA GLN A 72 -5.83 -13.27 20.83
C GLN A 72 -5.24 -12.05 20.08
N LEU A 73 -3.91 -11.96 20.01
CA LEU A 73 -3.22 -10.86 19.34
C LEU A 73 -2.59 -11.31 18.03
N ALA A 74 -2.51 -10.40 17.07
CA ALA A 74 -1.77 -10.53 15.84
C ALA A 74 -0.71 -9.43 15.77
N TRP A 75 0.53 -9.82 15.50
CA TRP A 75 1.62 -8.91 15.15
C TRP A 75 1.87 -9.00 13.65
N ILE A 76 1.69 -7.87 12.98
CA ILE A 76 1.77 -7.71 11.54
C ILE A 76 3.02 -6.90 11.23
N LEU A 77 3.82 -7.39 10.29
CA LEU A 77 4.98 -6.71 9.74
C LEU A 77 4.80 -6.62 8.23
N LEU A 78 4.94 -5.40 7.71
CA LEU A 78 4.87 -5.11 6.28
C LEU A 78 6.12 -4.34 5.90
N ALA A 79 6.81 -4.77 4.85
CA ALA A 79 7.88 -4.01 4.24
C ALA A 79 7.68 -4.01 2.73
N ASN A 80 7.87 -2.86 2.10
CA ASN A 80 7.83 -2.73 0.66
C ASN A 80 8.92 -1.75 0.22
N THR A 81 9.60 -2.07 -0.87
CA THR A 81 10.55 -1.17 -1.52
C THR A 81 10.40 -1.34 -3.03
N ASP A 82 10.40 -0.20 -3.72
CA ASP A 82 10.49 -0.12 -5.18
C ASP A 82 11.64 0.86 -5.49
N ALA A 83 12.64 0.35 -6.20
CA ALA A 83 13.82 1.11 -6.56
C ALA A 83 14.10 0.94 -8.05
N CYS A 84 14.14 2.04 -8.78
CA CYS A 84 14.42 2.11 -10.21
C CYS A 84 15.58 3.06 -10.48
N TYR A 85 16.62 2.56 -11.15
CA TYR A 85 17.85 3.29 -11.46
C TYR A 85 18.11 3.30 -12.96
N ASN A 86 18.56 4.44 -13.50
CA ASN A 86 18.98 4.58 -14.89
C ASN A 86 20.45 5.04 -14.99
N GLY A 87 21.36 4.06 -14.98
CA GLY A 87 22.78 4.31 -14.80
C GLY A 87 23.08 4.81 -13.39
N LYS A 88 23.56 6.07 -13.27
CA LYS A 88 23.80 6.72 -11.96
C LYS A 88 22.57 7.45 -11.42
N ALA A 89 21.59 7.76 -12.28
CA ALA A 89 20.42 8.54 -11.88
C ALA A 89 19.41 7.64 -11.16
N ILE A 90 18.85 8.15 -10.06
CA ILE A 90 17.75 7.51 -9.32
C ILE A 90 16.44 7.99 -9.95
N LEU A 91 15.69 7.08 -10.58
CA LEU A 91 14.37 7.40 -11.13
C LEU A 91 13.29 7.26 -10.07
N GLU A 92 13.36 6.18 -9.29
CA GLU A 92 12.42 5.88 -8.23
C GLU A 92 13.17 5.24 -7.07
N ASN A 93 12.86 5.68 -5.85
CA ASN A 93 13.31 5.02 -4.64
C ASN A 93 12.28 5.30 -3.56
N ASN A 94 11.32 4.41 -3.48
CA ASN A 94 10.13 4.54 -2.66
C ASN A 94 9.99 3.28 -1.81
N GLY A 95 9.44 3.43 -0.62
CA GLY A 95 9.20 2.27 0.21
C GLY A 95 8.66 2.62 1.58
N TYR A 96 8.28 1.58 2.29
CA TYR A 96 7.87 1.68 3.67
C TYR A 96 8.17 0.41 4.45
N PHE A 97 8.27 0.59 5.75
CA PHE A 97 8.24 -0.44 6.76
C PHE A 97 7.11 -0.09 7.73
N GLN A 98 6.22 -1.03 7.99
CA GLN A 98 5.14 -0.86 8.95
C GLN A 98 5.07 -2.07 9.85
N THR A 99 4.82 -1.82 11.14
CA THR A 99 4.50 -2.87 12.09
C THR A 99 3.25 -2.50 12.86
N ARG A 100 2.39 -3.49 13.13
CA ARG A 100 1.13 -3.30 13.86
C ARG A 100 0.92 -4.41 14.86
N LEU A 101 0.52 -4.07 16.07
CA LEU A 101 0.04 -5.01 17.07
C LEU A 101 -1.44 -4.76 17.30
N ARG A 102 -2.27 -5.74 16.89
CA ARG A 102 -3.72 -5.65 16.97
C ARG A 102 -4.33 -6.91 17.56
N ASP A 103 -5.61 -6.84 17.90
CA ASP A 103 -6.42 -8.02 18.22
C ASP A 103 -6.64 -8.85 16.97
N ASN A 104 -6.75 -10.16 17.14
CA ASN A 104 -7.14 -11.09 16.07
C ASN A 104 -8.65 -11.07 15.83
N ASP A 105 -9.22 -9.86 15.82
CA ASP A 105 -10.63 -9.55 15.59
C ASP A 105 -11.58 -10.45 16.44
N THR A 106 -11.24 -10.73 17.70
CA THR A 106 -12.09 -11.47 18.63
C THR A 106 -12.95 -10.55 19.49
N ARG A 107 -12.44 -9.37 19.82
CA ARG A 107 -13.09 -8.38 20.69
C ARG A 107 -13.81 -7.31 19.89
N ARG A 108 -14.89 -6.76 20.45
CA ARG A 108 -15.66 -5.66 19.84
C ARG A 108 -14.87 -4.35 19.79
N VAL A 109 -14.03 -4.12 20.80
CA VAL A 109 -13.21 -2.91 20.92
C VAL A 109 -11.81 -3.30 21.36
N TYR A 110 -10.78 -2.78 20.69
CA TYR A 110 -9.39 -3.05 21.05
C TYR A 110 -8.41 -1.96 20.55
N PRO A 111 -7.32 -1.66 21.28
CA PRO A 111 -6.26 -0.77 20.82
C PRO A 111 -5.38 -1.40 19.73
N ASP A 112 -5.27 -0.74 18.59
CA ASP A 112 -4.39 -1.07 17.47
C ASP A 112 -3.16 -0.17 17.50
N TYR A 113 -2.01 -0.73 17.86
CA TYR A 113 -0.74 -0.02 17.93
C TYR A 113 0.01 -0.16 16.63
N TYR A 114 0.58 0.92 16.12
CA TYR A 114 1.31 0.89 14.85
C TYR A 114 2.52 1.81 14.86
N LEU A 115 3.56 1.37 14.17
CA LEU A 115 4.73 2.15 13.80
C LEU A 115 4.93 2.03 12.30
N GLN A 116 5.31 3.13 11.65
CA GLN A 116 5.60 3.14 10.23
C GLN A 116 6.77 4.06 9.92
N TYR A 117 7.65 3.59 9.06
CA TYR A 117 8.71 4.36 8.43
C TYR A 117 8.49 4.35 6.92
N GLN A 118 8.56 5.49 6.25
CA GLN A 118 8.29 5.64 4.82
C GLN A 118 9.31 6.59 4.19
N TRP A 119 9.65 6.36 2.94
CA TRP A 119 10.36 7.31 2.09
C TRP A 119 9.77 7.29 0.69
N ASN A 120 9.87 8.41 -0.01
CA ASN A 120 9.46 8.54 -1.41
C ASN A 120 10.29 9.63 -2.07
N ALA A 121 11.26 9.23 -2.88
CA ALA A 121 12.17 10.17 -3.55
C ALA A 121 11.44 11.05 -4.56
N VAL A 122 10.44 10.51 -5.27
CA VAL A 122 9.66 11.22 -6.30
C VAL A 122 8.94 12.44 -5.72
N TRP A 123 8.37 12.31 -4.52
CA TRP A 123 7.71 13.40 -3.81
C TRP A 123 8.67 14.33 -3.06
N GLY A 124 9.96 13.97 -2.96
CA GLY A 124 10.92 14.65 -2.09
C GLY A 124 10.73 14.28 -0.62
N LEU A 125 9.97 13.24 -0.30
CA LEU A 125 9.84 12.73 1.07
C LEU A 125 11.08 11.89 1.41
N GLN A 126 12.07 12.53 2.03
CA GLN A 126 13.31 11.86 2.43
C GLN A 126 13.05 10.77 3.48
N ARG A 127 12.21 11.07 4.47
CA ARG A 127 11.80 10.14 5.51
C ARG A 127 10.54 10.63 6.21
N ARG A 128 9.70 9.68 6.59
CA ARG A 128 8.56 9.86 7.50
C ARG A 128 8.59 8.72 8.49
N ALA A 129 8.67 9.03 9.77
CA ALA A 129 8.48 8.07 10.85
C ALA A 129 7.20 8.46 11.61
N LEU A 130 6.31 7.51 11.85
CA LEU A 130 5.12 7.73 12.66
C LEU A 130 4.90 6.58 13.63
N GLY A 131 4.30 6.92 14.76
CA GLY A 131 3.89 5.96 15.78
C GLY A 131 2.62 6.40 16.47
N GLY A 132 1.70 5.46 16.69
CA GLY A 132 0.40 5.79 17.25
C GLY A 132 -0.39 4.59 17.72
N CYS A 133 -1.60 4.90 18.17
CA CYS A 133 -2.57 3.94 18.65
C CYS A 133 -3.98 4.38 18.25
N ASN A 134 -4.77 3.46 17.72
CA ASN A 134 -6.19 3.67 17.46
C ASN A 134 -7.04 2.72 18.29
N LEU A 135 -8.14 3.22 18.83
CA LEU A 135 -9.20 2.38 19.33
C LEU A 135 -10.01 1.87 18.13
N ARG A 136 -9.92 0.57 17.84
CA ARG A 136 -10.64 -0.08 16.75
C ARG A 136 -11.94 -0.67 17.27
N PHE A 137 -13.03 -0.37 16.59
CA PHE A 137 -14.37 -0.87 16.84
C PHE A 137 -14.74 -1.84 15.72
N ARG A 138 -15.10 -3.06 16.09
CA ARG A 138 -15.77 -4.01 15.21
C ARG A 138 -17.28 -3.81 15.37
N PHE A 139 -17.95 -3.34 14.33
CA PHE A 139 -19.41 -3.21 14.36
C PHE A 139 -20.06 -4.56 14.10
N TRP A 140 -19.63 -5.25 13.03
CA TRP A 140 -20.01 -6.62 12.72
C TRP A 140 -18.95 -7.28 11.85
N GLU A 141 -18.99 -8.61 11.81
CA GLU A 141 -18.10 -9.45 11.00
C GLU A 141 -18.83 -10.76 10.74
N ASN A 142 -19.14 -11.00 9.47
CA ASN A 142 -19.82 -12.20 8.99
C ASN A 142 -19.05 -12.79 7.79
N ARG A 143 -19.54 -13.90 7.26
CA ARG A 143 -18.94 -14.52 6.06
C ARG A 143 -19.06 -13.66 4.80
N LYS A 144 -20.06 -12.79 4.70
CA LYS A 144 -20.33 -11.98 3.51
C LYS A 144 -19.79 -10.55 3.64
N ASP A 145 -19.82 -9.99 4.84
CA ASP A 145 -19.51 -8.59 5.07
C ASP A 145 -18.87 -8.32 6.44
N ASP A 146 -18.06 -7.27 6.50
CA ASP A 146 -17.47 -6.74 7.72
C ASP A 146 -17.49 -5.21 7.73
N LEU A 147 -17.54 -4.65 8.95
CA LEU A 147 -17.34 -3.22 9.16
C LEU A 147 -16.54 -2.96 10.44
N TYR A 148 -15.46 -2.22 10.27
CA TYR A 148 -14.66 -1.68 11.36
C TYR A 148 -14.53 -0.17 11.21
N ALA A 149 -14.58 0.54 12.33
CA ALA A 149 -14.08 1.91 12.38
C ALA A 149 -12.98 2.02 13.43
N SER A 150 -12.16 3.05 13.32
CA SER A 150 -11.22 3.38 14.39
C SER A 150 -11.09 4.87 14.59
N ILE A 151 -10.72 5.26 15.81
CA ILE A 151 -10.32 6.62 16.16
C ILE A 151 -9.11 6.54 17.07
N GLY A 152 -8.15 7.43 16.87
CA GLY A 152 -6.92 7.43 17.64
C GLY A 152 -6.05 8.62 17.33
N ALA A 153 -4.81 8.54 17.78
CA ALA A 153 -3.83 9.56 17.49
C ALA A 153 -2.47 8.92 17.17
N PHE A 154 -1.69 9.62 16.38
CA PHE A 154 -0.30 9.31 16.13
C PHE A 154 0.54 10.57 16.09
N TYR A 155 1.83 10.40 16.25
CA TYR A 155 2.81 11.45 16.06
C TYR A 155 3.64 11.11 14.83
N GLU A 156 3.71 12.02 13.86
CA GLU A 156 4.53 11.88 12.65
C GLU A 156 5.69 12.87 12.68
N TYR A 157 6.86 12.39 12.29
CA TYR A 157 8.06 13.14 12.02
C TYR A 157 8.40 12.99 10.55
N GLU A 158 8.50 14.10 9.83
CA GLU A 158 8.73 14.12 8.39
C GLU A 158 9.91 15.02 8.06
N LYS A 159 10.76 14.55 7.14
CA LYS A 159 11.76 15.37 6.47
C LYS A 159 11.53 15.31 4.96
N TRP A 160 11.34 16.48 4.38
CA TRP A 160 11.16 16.71 2.96
C TRP A 160 12.39 17.42 2.42
N ASN A 161 12.94 16.92 1.32
CA ASN A 161 14.11 17.48 0.67
C ASN A 161 13.88 17.52 -0.85
N PRO A 162 13.65 18.71 -1.43
CA PRO A 162 13.42 18.87 -2.86
C PRO A 162 14.72 18.73 -3.69
N GLU A 163 15.89 18.64 -3.05
CA GLU A 163 17.20 18.44 -3.70
C GLU A 163 17.58 16.96 -3.86
N ILE A 164 16.70 16.02 -3.50
CA ILE A 164 16.96 14.59 -3.70
C ILE A 164 17.02 14.27 -5.19
N GLU A 165 17.97 13.42 -5.60
CA GLU A 165 18.25 13.07 -7.00
C GLU A 165 17.04 12.46 -7.76
N GLY A 166 16.02 11.97 -7.04
CA GLY A 166 14.77 11.45 -7.60
C GLY A 166 13.56 12.40 -7.51
N PHE A 167 13.73 13.67 -7.09
CA PHE A 167 12.61 14.59 -6.97
C PHE A 167 12.00 14.92 -8.34
N GLY A 168 10.70 14.65 -8.52
CA GLY A 168 10.03 14.71 -9.82
C GLY A 168 9.56 16.10 -10.26
N PHE A 169 9.80 17.16 -9.48
CA PHE A 169 9.22 18.49 -9.70
C PHE A 169 10.28 19.58 -9.79
N GLN A 170 9.91 20.75 -10.32
CA GLN A 170 10.83 21.89 -10.41
C GLN A 170 11.21 22.39 -9.02
N ASN A 171 12.51 22.47 -8.75
CA ASN A 171 13.06 22.85 -7.45
C ASN A 171 13.46 24.35 -7.37
N THR A 172 12.70 25.23 -8.02
CA THR A 172 13.04 26.66 -8.01
C THR A 172 12.71 27.26 -6.64
N SER A 173 13.76 27.58 -5.87
CA SER A 173 13.64 28.23 -4.55
C SER A 173 12.92 27.40 -3.46
N LEU A 174 12.89 26.06 -3.57
CA LEU A 174 12.39 25.22 -2.49
C LEU A 174 13.52 24.91 -1.51
N THR A 175 13.17 24.80 -0.24
CA THR A 175 14.10 24.43 0.84
C THR A 175 13.66 23.14 1.49
N ALA A 176 14.61 22.41 2.08
CA ALA A 176 14.27 21.25 2.90
C ALA A 176 13.41 21.68 4.10
N ILE A 177 12.40 20.87 4.42
CA ILE A 177 11.44 21.12 5.51
C ILE A 177 11.44 19.92 6.43
N GLU A 178 11.53 20.18 7.73
CA GLU A 178 11.41 19.18 8.78
C GLU A 178 10.24 19.55 9.67
N ARG A 179 9.34 18.61 9.93
CA ARG A 179 8.14 18.87 10.72
C ARG A 179 7.75 17.69 11.60
N GLN A 180 7.11 18.05 12.69
CA GLN A 180 6.62 17.15 13.72
C GLN A 180 5.14 17.46 13.93
N ILE A 181 4.27 16.49 13.69
CA ILE A 181 2.82 16.72 13.66
C ILE A 181 2.14 15.63 14.48
N PRO A 182 1.51 15.96 15.62
CA PRO A 182 0.50 15.08 16.20
C PRO A 182 -0.74 15.11 15.31
N ARG A 183 -1.32 13.95 15.01
CA ARG A 183 -2.54 13.82 14.21
C ARG A 183 -3.61 13.04 14.93
N LEU A 184 -4.86 13.51 14.81
CA LEU A 184 -6.03 12.69 15.07
C LEU A 184 -6.26 11.82 13.85
N ASN A 185 -6.41 10.51 14.05
CA ASN A 185 -6.64 9.54 12.99
C ASN A 185 -8.00 8.90 13.17
N THR A 186 -8.81 8.92 12.11
CA THR A 186 -10.04 8.15 12.03
C THR A 186 -9.95 7.23 10.83
N SER A 187 -10.55 6.05 10.91
CA SER A 187 -10.58 5.13 9.78
C SER A 187 -11.90 4.40 9.69
N LEU A 188 -12.25 4.00 8.47
CA LEU A 188 -13.34 3.09 8.16
C LEU A 188 -12.80 1.97 7.29
N LYS A 189 -13.09 0.72 7.62
CA LYS A 189 -12.74 -0.44 6.82
C LYS A 189 -13.97 -1.30 6.64
N THR A 190 -14.20 -1.74 5.41
CA THR A 190 -15.25 -2.69 5.10
C THR A 190 -14.78 -3.66 4.02
N SER A 191 -15.22 -4.89 4.12
CA SER A 191 -15.29 -5.81 3.00
C SER A 191 -16.72 -6.31 2.87
N ALA A 192 -17.25 -6.37 1.65
CA ALA A 192 -18.63 -6.78 1.41
C ALA A 192 -18.74 -7.55 0.10
N GLN A 193 -19.35 -8.73 0.16
CA GLN A 193 -19.81 -9.47 -1.01
C GLN A 193 -21.15 -8.85 -1.44
N LEU A 194 -21.10 -7.95 -2.42
CA LEU A 194 -22.28 -7.20 -2.90
C LEU A 194 -23.23 -8.10 -3.71
N SER A 195 -22.69 -9.11 -4.39
CA SER A 195 -23.42 -10.19 -5.05
C SER A 195 -22.54 -11.43 -5.16
N ASP A 196 -23.06 -12.55 -5.66
CA ASP A 196 -22.25 -13.75 -5.89
C ASP A 196 -21.09 -13.53 -6.87
N ALA A 197 -21.15 -12.47 -7.69
CA ALA A 197 -20.12 -12.12 -8.68
C ALA A 197 -19.33 -10.86 -8.34
N ILE A 198 -19.65 -10.14 -7.25
CA ILE A 198 -19.02 -8.84 -6.94
C ILE A 198 -18.59 -8.80 -5.47
N ASP A 199 -17.29 -8.63 -5.27
CA ASP A 199 -16.68 -8.42 -3.96
C ASP A 199 -16.01 -7.05 -3.87
N LEU A 200 -16.27 -6.34 -2.78
CA LEU A 200 -15.66 -5.06 -2.43
C LEU A 200 -14.80 -5.21 -1.18
N ALA A 201 -13.64 -4.57 -1.19
CA ALA A 201 -12.87 -4.28 0.02
C ALA A 201 -12.41 -2.82 -0.05
N ALA A 202 -12.64 -2.05 0.99
CA ALA A 202 -12.27 -0.65 1.06
C ALA A 202 -11.78 -0.27 2.45
N THR A 203 -10.73 0.54 2.51
CA THR A 203 -10.22 1.15 3.74
C THR A 203 -9.98 2.63 3.50
N SER A 204 -10.57 3.48 4.33
CA SER A 204 -10.42 4.93 4.28
C SER A 204 -9.86 5.45 5.60
N PHE A 205 -8.94 6.42 5.53
CA PHE A 205 -8.37 7.13 6.66
C PHE A 205 -8.57 8.64 6.51
N LEU A 206 -9.02 9.31 7.56
CA LEU A 206 -9.03 10.77 7.66
C LEU A 206 -8.14 11.19 8.83
N GLN A 207 -7.11 11.99 8.53
CA GLN A 207 -6.02 12.32 9.44
C GLN A 207 -5.89 13.83 9.61
N PHE A 208 -6.29 14.34 10.77
CA PHE A 208 -6.36 15.77 11.06
C PHE A 208 -5.10 16.23 11.79
N PRO A 209 -4.34 17.21 11.26
CA PRO A 209 -3.17 17.73 11.95
C PRO A 209 -3.58 18.55 13.17
N MET A 210 -2.94 18.28 14.31
CA MET A 210 -3.16 18.94 15.60
C MET A 210 -1.97 19.85 15.96
N ASN A 211 -1.37 20.48 14.95
CA ASN A 211 -0.25 21.40 15.11
C ASN A 211 -0.71 22.87 15.19
N GLN A 212 0.20 23.78 15.55
CA GLN A 212 -0.01 25.23 15.47
C GLN A 212 -1.38 25.68 16.07
N GLN A 213 -1.69 25.23 17.28
CA GLN A 213 -2.97 25.54 17.96
C GLN A 213 -4.22 25.17 17.13
N PHE A 214 -4.17 24.05 16.39
CA PHE A 214 -5.26 23.52 15.55
C PHE A 214 -5.63 24.37 14.32
N GLN A 215 -4.79 25.34 13.92
CA GLN A 215 -5.06 26.17 12.75
C GLN A 215 -5.23 25.35 11.45
N ASN A 216 -4.49 24.25 11.31
CA ASN A 216 -4.56 23.40 10.12
C ASN A 216 -5.53 22.21 10.27
N PHE A 217 -6.29 22.13 11.37
CA PHE A 217 -7.12 20.96 11.66
C PHE A 217 -8.12 20.65 10.53
N LEU A 218 -8.63 21.69 9.85
CA LEU A 218 -9.56 21.56 8.72
C LEU A 218 -8.90 21.22 7.38
N ASN A 219 -7.59 20.98 7.36
CA ASN A 219 -6.83 20.51 6.21
C ASN A 219 -6.40 19.05 6.42
N PRO A 220 -7.35 18.08 6.43
CA PRO A 220 -7.02 16.69 6.71
C PRO A 220 -6.27 16.04 5.55
N ARG A 221 -5.55 14.97 5.87
CA ARG A 221 -5.12 13.98 4.88
C ARG A 221 -6.19 12.88 4.77
N TRP A 222 -6.72 12.68 3.58
CA TRP A 222 -7.66 11.61 3.24
C TRP A 222 -6.96 10.57 2.38
N VAL A 223 -6.91 9.33 2.87
CA VAL A 223 -6.36 8.18 2.13
C VAL A 223 -7.47 7.16 1.93
N LEU A 224 -7.63 6.65 0.71
CA LEU A 224 -8.52 5.54 0.39
C LEU A 224 -7.72 4.44 -0.32
N ASP A 225 -7.95 3.20 0.08
CA ASP A 225 -7.55 1.99 -0.64
C ASP A 225 -8.83 1.19 -0.92
N MET A 226 -9.10 0.89 -2.19
CA MET A 226 -10.28 0.17 -2.63
C MET A 226 -9.93 -0.91 -3.64
N ARG A 227 -10.52 -2.08 -3.47
CA ARG A 227 -10.48 -3.19 -4.40
C ARG A 227 -11.90 -3.66 -4.70
N MET A 228 -12.21 -3.81 -5.98
CA MET A 228 -13.45 -4.40 -6.45
C MET A 228 -13.14 -5.57 -7.38
N SER A 229 -13.66 -6.76 -7.07
CA SER A 229 -13.50 -7.95 -7.88
C SER A 229 -14.82 -8.31 -8.54
N PHE A 230 -14.79 -8.52 -9.86
CA PHE A 230 -15.93 -8.92 -10.67
C PHE A 230 -15.67 -10.29 -11.28
N GLN A 231 -16.42 -11.30 -10.88
CA GLN A 231 -16.42 -12.60 -11.53
C GLN A 231 -17.31 -12.55 -12.78
N VAL A 232 -16.70 -12.25 -13.93
CA VAL A 232 -17.42 -12.12 -15.21
C VAL A 232 -17.83 -13.50 -15.72
N THR A 233 -16.96 -14.50 -15.57
CA THR A 233 -17.26 -15.90 -15.86
C THR A 233 -16.56 -16.80 -14.85
N LYS A 234 -16.82 -18.12 -14.89
CA LYS A 234 -16.06 -19.10 -14.09
C LYS A 234 -14.55 -19.08 -14.35
N HIS A 235 -14.12 -18.58 -15.52
CA HIS A 235 -12.72 -18.55 -15.93
C HIS A 235 -12.12 -17.14 -15.99
N LEU A 236 -12.90 -16.09 -15.71
CA LEU A 236 -12.46 -14.71 -15.83
C LEU A 236 -12.94 -13.88 -14.66
N THR A 237 -11.98 -13.33 -13.92
CA THR A 237 -12.20 -12.32 -12.89
C THR A 237 -11.51 -11.03 -13.29
N ILE A 238 -12.22 -9.91 -13.22
CA ILE A 238 -11.65 -8.57 -13.40
C ILE A 238 -11.50 -7.95 -12.01
N GLN A 239 -10.32 -7.44 -11.68
CA GLN A 239 -10.06 -6.76 -10.42
C GLN A 239 -9.70 -5.30 -10.68
N LEU A 240 -10.45 -4.40 -10.06
CA LEU A 240 -10.19 -2.97 -10.05
C LEU A 240 -9.58 -2.58 -8.71
N TYR A 241 -8.42 -1.96 -8.76
CA TYR A 241 -7.73 -1.38 -7.61
C TYR A 241 -7.75 0.12 -7.79
N TYR A 242 -8.23 0.82 -6.77
CA TYR A 242 -8.23 2.27 -6.74
C TYR A 242 -7.74 2.74 -5.39
N ASP A 243 -6.63 3.47 -5.37
CA ASP A 243 -6.16 4.17 -4.20
C ASP A 243 -6.04 5.66 -4.48
N HIS A 244 -6.23 6.47 -3.44
CA HIS A 244 -5.93 7.89 -3.52
C HIS A 244 -5.43 8.44 -2.20
N SER A 245 -4.76 9.57 -2.29
CA SER A 245 -4.30 10.36 -1.17
C SER A 245 -4.50 11.84 -1.49
N TYR A 246 -5.42 12.48 -0.76
CA TYR A 246 -5.53 13.93 -0.68
C TYR A 246 -4.84 14.39 0.60
N ASP A 247 -3.95 15.38 0.53
CA ASP A 247 -3.34 16.02 1.70
C ASP A 247 -3.38 17.52 1.51
N GLY A 248 -4.30 18.20 2.22
CA GLY A 248 -4.42 19.67 2.17
C GLY A 248 -3.34 20.41 2.97
N TYR A 249 -2.38 19.70 3.57
CA TYR A 249 -1.30 20.28 4.35
C TYR A 249 0.06 19.72 3.91
N ARG A 250 0.37 19.83 2.60
CA ARG A 250 1.68 19.45 2.06
C ARG A 250 2.74 20.53 2.29
N PRO A 251 4.00 20.15 2.57
CA PRO A 251 5.08 21.11 2.80
C PRO A 251 5.77 21.56 1.51
N LEU A 252 5.69 20.77 0.44
CA LEU A 252 6.22 21.11 -0.88
C LEU A 252 5.07 21.39 -1.85
N PRO A 253 5.26 22.24 -2.88
CA PRO A 253 4.23 22.56 -3.88
C PRO A 253 4.09 21.42 -4.90
N ILE A 254 3.68 20.26 -4.40
CA ILE A 254 3.29 19.07 -5.17
C ILE A 254 1.77 18.92 -5.08
N ASP A 255 1.16 18.25 -6.07
CA ASP A 255 -0.29 18.07 -6.10
C ASP A 255 -0.83 17.51 -4.78
N GLU A 256 -1.87 18.15 -4.25
CA GLU A 256 -2.50 17.74 -3.00
C GLU A 256 -3.19 16.39 -3.16
N TYR A 257 -3.75 16.14 -4.33
CA TYR A 257 -4.49 14.93 -4.71
C TYR A 257 -3.66 14.02 -5.62
N TYR A 258 -3.46 12.78 -5.17
CA TYR A 258 -2.85 11.70 -5.92
C TYR A 258 -3.84 10.53 -5.99
N TYR A 259 -3.92 9.86 -7.14
CA TYR A 259 -4.69 8.62 -7.27
C TYR A 259 -3.96 7.61 -8.16
N ASN A 260 -4.27 6.34 -7.97
CA ASN A 260 -3.83 5.25 -8.80
C ASN A 260 -5.03 4.33 -9.09
N LEU A 261 -5.15 3.91 -10.35
CA LEU A 261 -6.21 3.01 -10.81
C LEU A 261 -5.55 1.87 -11.61
N ASN A 262 -5.62 0.65 -11.10
CA ASN A 262 -5.18 -0.55 -11.81
C ASN A 262 -6.37 -1.44 -12.14
N VAL A 263 -6.33 -2.03 -13.33
CA VAL A 263 -7.30 -3.04 -13.77
C VAL A 263 -6.53 -4.30 -14.12
N GLU A 264 -6.84 -5.40 -13.42
CA GLU A 264 -6.21 -6.70 -13.62
C GLU A 264 -7.23 -7.70 -14.16
N PHE A 265 -6.79 -8.52 -15.13
CA PHE A 265 -7.58 -9.61 -15.69
C PHE A 265 -6.97 -10.92 -15.23
N MET A 266 -7.69 -11.64 -14.38
CA MET A 266 -7.28 -12.94 -13.86
C MET A 266 -8.04 -14.05 -14.58
N ILE A 267 -7.28 -14.88 -15.29
CA ILE A 267 -7.82 -16.06 -15.98
C ILE A 267 -7.67 -17.27 -15.05
N ASN A 268 -8.80 -17.81 -14.60
CA ASN A 268 -8.84 -19.01 -13.76
C ASN A 268 -9.03 -20.23 -14.67
N LEU A 269 -7.97 -21.03 -14.83
CA LEU A 269 -8.01 -22.27 -15.63
C LEU A 269 -8.66 -23.41 -14.86
#